data_AF-A0A9X8MD05-F1
#
_entry.id   AF-A0A9X8MD05-F1
#
_cell.length_a   1.000
_cell.length_b   1.000
_cell.length_c   1.000
_cell.angle_alpha   90.00
_cell.angle_beta   90.00
_cell.angle_gamma   90.00
#
_symmetry.space_group_name_H-M   'P 1'
#
loop_
_entity.id
_entity.type
_entity.pdbx_description
1 polymer ?
#
loop_
_entity_poly.entity_id
_entity_poly.type
_entity_poly.pdbx_seq_one_letter_code
_entity_poly.pdbx_strand_id
1 'polypeptide(L)'
;MSLTQSAELPLFRGENGWNLFKTNPLRFVHDKHVAECFSEWGEYSIVAAIQAEQRFQSRLERLFQDHFALPPLNEVEPPVEEDLAIALLAPEHFAALVVPCGVVLHGRSFTQEIRASALRTLKARFGEDLFALAVTNADLASTSTVLTDLDELERAVQLDGEACIAAWLAAQPTSLAAWLRLKATDEPVYSRALSTDLLQRGPAIVRRIAPHVQAYATVRKAS
;
A
#
# COMPACT_ATOMS: atom_id res chain seq x y z
N MET A 1 -7.05 7.61 -35.61
CA MET A 1 -7.22 8.28 -34.31
C MET A 1 -6.63 7.37 -33.25
N SER A 2 -5.43 7.73 -32.77
CA SER A 2 -4.62 6.90 -31.88
C SER A 2 -5.25 6.75 -30.49
N LEU A 3 -5.42 5.50 -30.08
CA LEU A 3 -5.64 5.08 -28.69
C LEU A 3 -4.36 4.36 -28.26
N THR A 4 -3.48 5.04 -27.54
CA THR A 4 -2.52 4.45 -26.59
C THR A 4 -1.68 5.57 -25.99
N GLN A 5 -2.04 5.98 -24.78
CA GLN A 5 -1.06 6.50 -23.84
C GLN A 5 -1.35 5.80 -22.51
N SER A 6 -0.82 4.59 -22.39
CA SER A 6 -0.58 4.00 -21.07
C SER A 6 0.34 4.98 -20.37
N ALA A 7 -0.18 5.70 -19.38
CA ALA A 7 0.63 6.51 -18.50
C ALA A 7 1.43 5.54 -17.62
N GLU A 8 2.57 5.07 -18.13
CA GLU A 8 3.64 4.58 -17.27
C GLU A 8 3.95 5.72 -16.30
N LEU A 9 3.54 5.57 -15.04
CA LEU A 9 4.05 6.43 -13.98
C LEU A 9 5.58 6.33 -14.07
N PRO A 10 6.31 7.45 -14.14
CA PRO A 10 7.76 7.39 -14.20
C PRO A 10 8.23 6.53 -13.04
N LEU A 11 9.07 5.53 -13.33
CA LEU A 11 9.78 4.79 -12.30
C LEU A 11 10.73 5.78 -11.62
N PHE A 12 10.20 6.54 -10.65
CA PHE A 12 10.96 7.53 -9.89
C PHE A 12 11.93 6.77 -8.97
N ARG A 13 13.12 6.45 -9.48
CA ARG A 13 14.18 5.79 -8.71
C ARG A 13 15.19 6.82 -8.17
N GLY A 14 15.78 6.51 -7.03
CA GLY A 14 16.88 7.29 -6.43
C GLY A 14 16.50 8.70 -5.96
N GLU A 15 17.49 9.60 -5.93
CA GLU A 15 17.39 10.97 -5.37
C GLU A 15 16.24 11.81 -5.96
N ASN A 16 15.90 11.57 -7.23
CA ASN A 16 14.79 12.26 -7.90
C ASN A 16 13.42 11.91 -7.30
N GLY A 17 13.23 10.63 -6.93
CA GLY A 17 12.01 10.18 -6.25
C GLY A 17 11.90 10.75 -4.84
N TRP A 18 12.99 10.73 -4.08
CA TRP A 18 12.99 11.29 -2.73
C TRP A 18 12.74 12.81 -2.72
N ASN A 19 13.31 13.55 -3.69
CA ASN A 19 13.03 14.96 -3.83
C ASN A 19 11.57 15.23 -4.23
N LEU A 20 10.95 14.36 -5.03
CA LEU A 20 9.51 14.46 -5.32
C LEU A 20 8.67 14.30 -4.04
N PHE A 21 9.01 13.35 -3.18
CA PHE A 21 8.33 13.16 -1.90
C PHE A 21 8.41 14.41 -1.02
N LYS A 22 9.60 15.01 -0.87
CA LYS A 22 9.79 16.22 -0.05
C LYS A 22 9.13 17.46 -0.62
N THR A 23 9.12 17.62 -1.95
CA THR A 23 8.62 18.84 -2.60
C THR A 23 7.11 18.83 -2.86
N ASN A 24 6.50 17.64 -2.89
CA ASN A 24 5.06 17.45 -3.07
C ASN A 24 4.55 16.27 -2.22
N PRO A 25 4.62 16.36 -0.89
CA PRO A 25 4.24 15.28 0.01
C PRO A 25 2.76 14.94 -0.08
N LEU A 26 1.92 15.94 -0.39
CA LEU A 26 0.48 15.78 -0.40
C LEU A 26 -0.04 14.90 -1.54
N ARG A 27 0.71 14.77 -2.63
CA ARG A 27 0.41 13.80 -3.68
C ARG A 27 0.37 12.35 -3.15
N PHE A 28 1.01 12.13 -2.02
CA PHE A 28 1.16 10.84 -1.38
C PHE A 28 0.25 10.66 -0.17
N VAL A 29 -0.63 11.61 0.13
CA VAL A 29 -1.58 11.56 1.24
C VAL A 29 -2.96 11.23 0.73
N HIS A 30 -3.66 10.31 1.40
CA HIS A 30 -5.03 9.94 1.07
C HIS A 30 -5.98 11.13 1.30
N ASP A 31 -6.90 11.35 0.36
CA ASP A 31 -7.76 12.54 0.34
C ASP A 31 -8.61 12.73 1.60
N LYS A 32 -8.94 11.66 2.31
CA LYS A 32 -9.61 11.70 3.62
C LYS A 32 -8.84 12.57 4.63
N HIS A 33 -7.54 12.35 4.79
CA HIS A 33 -6.69 13.11 5.73
C HIS A 33 -6.54 14.57 5.29
N VAL A 34 -6.58 14.79 3.99
CA VAL A 34 -6.61 16.14 3.43
C VAL A 34 -7.92 16.83 3.81
N ALA A 35 -9.05 16.19 3.54
CA ALA A 35 -10.37 16.72 3.88
C ALA A 35 -10.52 16.99 5.39
N GLU A 36 -9.93 16.16 6.25
CA GLU A 36 -9.92 16.36 7.71
C GLU A 36 -9.24 17.70 8.09
N CYS A 37 -8.12 18.04 7.47
CA CYS A 37 -7.42 19.31 7.67
C CYS A 37 -8.21 20.54 7.17
N PHE A 38 -9.15 20.34 6.23
CA PHE A 38 -9.96 21.40 5.62
C PHE A 38 -11.43 21.36 6.03
N SER A 39 -11.79 20.49 6.97
CA SER A 39 -13.19 20.28 7.38
C SER A 39 -13.86 21.54 7.92
N GLU A 40 -13.08 22.49 8.45
CA GLU A 40 -13.56 23.82 8.87
C GLU A 40 -13.64 24.86 7.72
N TRP A 41 -13.09 24.57 6.53
CA TRP A 41 -12.78 25.55 5.46
C TRP A 41 -13.50 25.32 4.12
N GLY A 42 -14.29 24.25 3.94
CA GLY A 42 -15.24 24.10 2.82
C GLY A 42 -15.03 22.91 1.88
N GLU A 43 -15.70 22.96 0.73
CA GLU A 43 -15.90 21.83 -0.22
C GLU A 43 -14.60 21.18 -0.75
N TYR A 44 -14.65 19.85 -0.90
CA TYR A 44 -13.56 18.97 -1.36
C TYR A 44 -12.94 19.38 -2.72
N SER A 45 -13.68 20.07 -3.58
CA SER A 45 -13.22 20.54 -4.90
C SER A 45 -12.13 21.63 -4.80
N ILE A 46 -12.16 22.45 -3.75
CA ILE A 46 -11.18 23.52 -3.51
C ILE A 46 -9.86 22.92 -2.99
N VAL A 47 -9.96 21.86 -2.18
CA VAL A 47 -8.81 21.18 -1.58
C VAL A 47 -7.90 20.59 -2.66
N ALA A 48 -8.46 19.85 -3.62
CA ALA A 48 -7.68 19.29 -4.73
C ALA A 48 -6.97 20.37 -5.58
N ALA A 49 -7.64 21.51 -5.82
CA ALA A 49 -7.04 22.63 -6.53
C ALA A 49 -5.87 23.27 -5.74
N ILE A 50 -6.00 23.40 -4.41
CA ILE A 50 -4.94 23.91 -3.55
C ILE A 50 -3.74 22.96 -3.49
N GLN A 51 -3.98 21.65 -3.48
CA GLN A 51 -2.91 20.64 -3.47
C GLN A 51 -2.08 20.63 -4.77
N ALA A 52 -2.70 20.97 -5.91
CA ALA A 52 -1.99 21.02 -7.19
C ALA A 52 -1.02 22.22 -7.30
N GLU A 53 -1.21 23.24 -6.47
CA GLU A 53 -0.49 24.52 -6.56
C GLU A 53 0.80 24.51 -5.74
N GLN A 54 1.95 24.58 -6.43
CA GLN A 54 3.28 24.52 -5.79
C GLN A 54 3.49 25.57 -4.69
N ARG A 55 2.93 26.78 -4.88
CA ARG A 55 3.06 27.90 -3.93
C ARG A 55 2.43 27.64 -2.56
N PHE A 56 1.55 26.64 -2.44
CA PHE A 56 0.91 26.30 -1.17
C PHE A 56 1.58 25.14 -0.45
N GLN A 57 2.49 24.39 -1.09
CA GLN A 57 3.08 23.18 -0.52
C GLN A 57 3.70 23.39 0.86
N SER A 58 4.50 24.45 1.08
CA SER A 58 5.11 24.71 2.40
C SER A 58 4.11 25.09 3.48
N ARG A 59 2.98 25.72 3.13
CA ARG A 59 1.91 26.06 4.09
C ARG A 59 1.12 24.81 4.45
N LEU A 60 0.85 23.99 3.44
CA LEU A 60 0.14 22.73 3.62
C LEU A 60 0.97 21.73 4.41
N GLU A 61 2.28 21.65 4.16
CA GLU A 61 3.19 20.83 4.95
C GLU A 61 3.09 21.18 6.44
N ARG A 62 3.14 22.48 6.78
CA ARG A 62 2.98 22.93 8.17
C ARG A 62 1.62 22.56 8.75
N LEU A 63 0.54 22.73 8.00
CA LEU A 63 -0.81 22.34 8.43
C LEU A 63 -0.86 20.85 8.81
N PHE A 64 -0.26 19.99 8.00
CA PHE A 64 -0.21 18.55 8.25
C PHE A 64 0.71 18.19 9.41
N GLN A 65 1.86 18.87 9.54
CA GLN A 65 2.74 18.72 10.70
C GLN A 65 2.01 19.05 11.99
N ASP A 66 1.29 20.17 12.04
CA ASP A 66 0.56 20.60 13.23
C ASP A 66 -0.62 19.67 13.54
N HIS A 67 -1.39 19.27 12.51
CA HIS A 67 -2.60 18.46 12.69
C HIS A 67 -2.29 16.99 13.03
N PHE A 68 -1.31 16.37 12.37
CA PHE A 68 -0.96 14.95 12.53
C PHE A 68 0.32 14.73 13.35
N ALA A 69 0.87 15.78 13.97
CA ALA A 69 2.13 15.74 14.73
C ALA A 69 3.31 15.14 13.93
N LEU A 70 3.42 15.50 12.65
CA LEU A 70 4.45 14.95 11.76
C LEU A 70 5.78 15.69 11.94
N PRO A 71 6.91 14.98 11.80
CA PRO A 71 8.21 15.63 11.76
C PRO A 71 8.39 16.44 10.46
N PRO A 72 9.18 17.52 10.47
CA PRO A 72 9.54 18.28 9.27
C PRO A 72 10.17 17.39 8.18
N LEU A 73 9.78 17.56 6.92
CA LEU A 73 10.24 16.68 5.83
C LEU A 73 11.75 16.76 5.56
N ASN A 74 12.39 17.87 5.90
CA ASN A 74 13.85 18.03 5.83
C ASN A 74 14.59 17.22 6.90
N GLU A 75 13.90 16.77 7.95
CA GLU A 75 14.43 15.92 9.03
C GLU A 75 14.07 14.44 8.86
N VAL A 76 13.23 14.11 7.86
CA VAL A 76 12.88 12.72 7.55
C VAL A 76 14.05 12.06 6.80
N GLU A 77 14.50 10.92 7.31
CA GLU A 77 15.53 10.12 6.65
C GLU A 77 14.94 9.39 5.44
N PRO A 78 15.62 9.39 4.27
CA PRO A 78 15.16 8.63 3.13
C PRO A 78 15.19 7.12 3.43
N PRO A 79 14.22 6.35 2.92
CA PRO A 79 14.29 4.90 3.00
C PRO A 79 15.37 4.34 2.06
N VAL A 80 15.71 3.06 2.22
CA VAL A 80 16.50 2.33 1.23
C VAL A 80 15.78 2.28 -0.13
N GLU A 81 16.52 2.05 -1.21
CA GLU A 81 15.99 2.18 -2.58
C GLU A 81 14.76 1.30 -2.85
N GLU A 82 14.75 0.06 -2.35
CA GLU A 82 13.61 -0.86 -2.50
C GLU A 82 12.33 -0.33 -1.81
N ASP A 83 12.49 0.34 -0.68
CA ASP A 83 11.40 0.91 0.10
C ASP A 83 10.97 2.28 -0.43
N LEU A 84 11.87 3.02 -1.08
CA LEU A 84 11.55 4.29 -1.74
C LEU A 84 10.50 4.10 -2.84
N ALA A 85 10.61 3.03 -3.65
CA ALA A 85 9.63 2.75 -4.70
C ALA A 85 8.22 2.55 -4.12
N ILE A 86 8.11 1.93 -2.94
CA ILE A 86 6.85 1.72 -2.22
C ILE A 86 6.35 3.04 -1.62
N ALA A 87 7.25 3.81 -0.99
CA ALA A 87 6.92 5.12 -0.42
C ALA A 87 6.36 6.11 -1.46
N LEU A 88 6.78 5.97 -2.72
CA LEU A 88 6.33 6.80 -3.85
C LEU A 88 5.06 6.28 -4.53
N LEU A 89 4.44 5.19 -4.06
CA LEU A 89 3.13 4.80 -4.53
C LEU A 89 2.08 5.85 -4.13
N ALA A 90 1.19 6.20 -5.06
CA ALA A 90 0.02 6.99 -4.73
C ALA A 90 -0.91 6.21 -3.77
N PRO A 91 -1.73 6.88 -2.95
CA PRO A 91 -2.57 6.22 -1.93
C PRO A 91 -3.39 5.03 -2.44
N GLU A 92 -3.97 5.15 -3.63
CA GLU A 92 -4.78 4.11 -4.26
C GLU A 92 -3.96 2.85 -4.63
N HIS A 93 -2.71 3.04 -5.08
CA HIS A 93 -1.81 1.93 -5.39
C HIS A 93 -1.23 1.32 -4.11
N PHE A 94 -1.01 2.14 -3.08
CA PHE A 94 -0.59 1.66 -1.76
C PHE A 94 -1.68 0.78 -1.13
N ALA A 95 -2.94 1.22 -1.17
CA ALA A 95 -4.08 0.43 -0.70
C ALA A 95 -4.25 -0.89 -1.49
N ALA A 96 -3.94 -0.88 -2.79
CA ALA A 96 -4.00 -2.07 -3.63
C ALA A 96 -2.94 -3.14 -3.31
N LEU A 97 -1.97 -2.87 -2.42
CA LEU A 97 -1.02 -3.87 -1.91
C LEU A 97 -1.66 -4.90 -0.99
N VAL A 98 -2.74 -4.53 -0.29
CA VAL A 98 -3.31 -5.32 0.83
C VAL A 98 -3.62 -6.75 0.40
N VAL A 99 -4.51 -6.92 -0.58
CA VAL A 99 -5.00 -8.24 -0.99
C VAL A 99 -3.87 -9.11 -1.55
N PRO A 100 -3.03 -8.66 -2.49
CA PRO A 100 -1.87 -9.43 -2.96
C PRO A 100 -0.92 -9.86 -1.83
N CYS A 101 -0.65 -8.99 -0.85
CA CYS A 101 0.22 -9.34 0.28
C CYS A 101 -0.39 -10.44 1.15
N GLY A 102 -1.69 -10.33 1.45
CA GLY A 102 -2.42 -11.35 2.20
C GLY A 102 -2.49 -12.70 1.47
N VAL A 103 -2.69 -12.67 0.15
CA VAL A 103 -2.69 -13.87 -0.70
C VAL A 103 -1.34 -14.59 -0.63
N VAL A 104 -0.23 -13.86 -0.71
CA VAL A 104 1.11 -14.46 -0.58
C VAL A 104 1.36 -14.99 0.81
N LEU A 105 0.99 -14.26 1.86
CA LEU A 105 1.14 -14.72 3.24
C LEU A 105 0.37 -16.03 3.47
N HIS A 106 -0.85 -16.12 2.94
CA HIS A 106 -1.69 -17.32 2.98
C HIS A 106 -1.42 -18.29 1.82
N GLY A 107 -0.29 -18.14 1.11
CA GLY A 107 0.00 -18.87 -0.13
C GLY A 107 -0.13 -20.39 -0.01
N ARG A 108 0.10 -20.97 1.18
CA ARG A 108 -0.10 -22.41 1.43
C ARG A 108 -1.55 -22.87 1.26
N SER A 109 -2.54 -22.03 1.56
CA SER A 109 -3.95 -22.32 1.26
C SER A 109 -4.23 -22.42 -0.24
N PHE A 110 -3.38 -21.81 -1.07
CA PHE A 110 -3.48 -21.86 -2.53
C PHE A 110 -2.64 -23.00 -3.11
N THR A 111 -1.42 -23.23 -2.61
CA THR A 111 -0.46 -24.18 -3.21
C THR A 111 -0.62 -25.63 -2.75
N GLN A 112 -1.21 -25.87 -1.58
CA GLN A 112 -1.39 -27.23 -1.06
C GLN A 112 -2.64 -27.91 -1.60
N GLU A 113 -3.50 -27.18 -2.32
CA GLU A 113 -4.68 -27.76 -2.93
C GLU A 113 -4.36 -28.36 -4.31
N ILE A 114 -4.56 -29.67 -4.43
CA ILE A 114 -4.25 -30.42 -5.66
C ILE A 114 -5.50 -30.86 -6.42
N ARG A 115 -6.69 -30.70 -5.83
CA ARG A 115 -7.94 -31.11 -6.46
C ARG A 115 -8.38 -30.02 -7.43
N ALA A 116 -8.61 -30.42 -8.68
CA ALA A 116 -9.02 -29.51 -9.74
C ALA A 116 -10.30 -28.72 -9.42
N SER A 117 -11.23 -29.28 -8.64
CA SER A 117 -12.44 -28.58 -8.21
C SER A 117 -12.14 -27.43 -7.25
N ALA A 118 -11.32 -27.66 -6.23
CA ALA A 118 -10.98 -26.65 -5.24
C ALA A 118 -10.07 -25.56 -5.82
N LEU A 119 -9.14 -25.92 -6.72
CA LEU A 119 -8.37 -24.96 -7.50
C LEU A 119 -9.26 -24.05 -8.35
N ARG A 120 -10.28 -24.59 -9.02
CA ARG A 120 -11.26 -23.78 -9.76
C ARG A 120 -12.02 -22.84 -8.84
N THR A 121 -12.41 -23.28 -7.65
CA THR A 121 -13.13 -22.41 -6.70
C THR A 121 -12.24 -21.27 -6.18
N LEU A 122 -10.97 -21.55 -5.84
CA LEU A 122 -10.01 -20.53 -5.44
C LEU A 122 -9.79 -19.49 -6.55
N LYS A 123 -9.55 -19.95 -7.78
CA LYS A 123 -9.39 -19.07 -8.95
C LYS A 123 -10.65 -18.29 -9.27
N ALA A 124 -11.84 -18.87 -9.10
CA ALA A 124 -13.10 -18.16 -9.28
C ALA A 124 -13.32 -17.08 -8.21
N ARG A 125 -12.86 -17.31 -6.97
CA ARG A 125 -13.02 -16.35 -5.86
C ARG A 125 -11.99 -15.23 -5.88
N PHE A 126 -10.70 -15.56 -6.04
CA PHE A 126 -9.59 -14.60 -5.95
C PHE A 126 -9.08 -14.15 -7.32
N GLY A 127 -9.45 -14.82 -8.41
CA GLY A 127 -8.89 -14.56 -9.73
C GLY A 127 -7.58 -15.32 -9.99
N GLU A 128 -7.31 -15.54 -11.28
CA GLU A 128 -6.13 -16.27 -11.76
C GLU A 128 -4.82 -15.58 -11.38
N ASP A 129 -4.79 -14.25 -11.46
CA ASP A 129 -3.55 -13.50 -11.25
C ASP A 129 -3.11 -13.49 -9.77
N LEU A 130 -4.07 -13.42 -8.83
CA LEU A 130 -3.78 -13.56 -7.40
C LEU A 130 -3.36 -14.99 -7.06
N PHE A 131 -4.01 -15.99 -7.66
CA PHE A 131 -3.58 -17.39 -7.52
C PHE A 131 -2.14 -17.59 -8.01
N ALA A 132 -1.77 -17.04 -9.16
CA ALA A 132 -0.42 -17.12 -9.70
C ALA A 132 0.61 -16.43 -8.79
N LEU A 133 0.27 -15.28 -8.18
CA LEU A 133 1.12 -14.63 -7.18
C LEU A 133 1.37 -15.53 -5.97
N ALA A 134 0.32 -16.18 -5.44
CA ALA A 134 0.43 -17.09 -4.30
C ALA A 134 1.41 -18.23 -4.58
N VAL A 135 1.31 -18.83 -5.77
CA VAL A 135 2.18 -19.94 -6.20
C VAL A 135 3.62 -19.49 -6.40
N THR A 136 3.82 -18.35 -7.06
CA THR A 136 5.16 -17.84 -7.41
C THR A 136 5.96 -17.41 -6.17
N ASN A 137 5.26 -16.98 -5.11
CA ASN A 137 5.87 -16.46 -3.88
C ASN A 137 5.66 -17.40 -2.68
N ALA A 138 5.54 -18.71 -2.93
CA ALA A 138 5.27 -19.70 -1.89
C ALA A 138 6.38 -19.78 -0.81
N ASP A 139 7.59 -19.30 -1.12
CA ASP A 139 8.72 -19.19 -0.17
C ASP A 139 8.43 -18.19 0.96
N LEU A 140 7.57 -17.20 0.72
CA LEU A 140 7.20 -16.16 1.69
C LEU A 140 5.94 -16.50 2.49
N ALA A 141 5.22 -17.57 2.15
CA ALA A 141 4.00 -17.95 2.84
C ALA A 141 4.26 -18.27 4.32
N SER A 142 3.31 -17.89 5.18
CA SER A 142 3.40 -18.16 6.61
C SER A 142 3.38 -19.66 6.90
N THR A 143 4.04 -20.07 7.97
CA THR A 143 3.99 -21.45 8.45
C THR A 143 2.69 -21.80 9.17
N SER A 144 1.77 -20.83 9.30
CA SER A 144 0.46 -20.95 9.94
C SER A 144 -0.45 -22.00 9.30
N THR A 145 -1.56 -22.30 9.98
CA THR A 145 -2.56 -23.27 9.55
C THR A 145 -3.17 -22.91 8.20
N VAL A 146 -3.34 -23.91 7.33
CA VAL A 146 -4.05 -23.77 6.06
C VAL A 146 -5.55 -23.61 6.31
N LEU A 147 -6.12 -22.53 5.80
CA LEU A 147 -7.55 -22.27 5.81
C LEU A 147 -8.19 -22.94 4.58
N THR A 148 -9.19 -23.80 4.83
CA THR A 148 -9.96 -24.51 3.80
C THR A 148 -11.33 -23.88 3.55
N ASP A 149 -11.84 -23.10 4.49
CA ASP A 149 -13.05 -22.30 4.31
C ASP A 149 -12.69 -21.01 3.55
N LEU A 150 -13.40 -20.75 2.45
CA LEU A 150 -13.07 -19.64 1.55
C LEU A 150 -13.46 -18.28 2.11
N ASP A 151 -14.54 -18.19 2.88
CA ASP A 151 -14.97 -16.93 3.46
C ASP A 151 -14.06 -16.56 4.64
N GLU A 152 -13.59 -17.55 5.40
CA GLU A 152 -12.53 -17.36 6.39
C GLU A 152 -11.21 -16.93 5.75
N LEU A 153 -10.80 -17.58 4.66
CA LEU A 153 -9.59 -17.25 3.92
C LEU A 153 -9.64 -15.82 3.35
N GLU A 154 -10.77 -15.40 2.77
CA GLU A 154 -10.92 -14.06 2.20
C GLU A 154 -10.78 -12.97 3.27
N ARG A 155 -11.40 -13.14 4.44
CA ARG A 155 -11.22 -12.20 5.55
C ARG A 155 -9.79 -12.22 6.08
N ALA A 156 -9.15 -13.38 6.18
CA ALA A 156 -7.78 -13.50 6.66
C ALA A 156 -6.78 -12.85 5.68
N VAL A 157 -6.99 -13.00 4.38
CA VAL A 157 -6.21 -12.32 3.32
C VAL A 157 -6.29 -10.81 3.50
N GLN A 158 -7.48 -10.24 3.70
CA GLN A 158 -7.61 -8.79 3.92
C GLN A 158 -6.86 -8.34 5.18
N LEU A 159 -7.17 -8.96 6.32
CA LEU A 159 -6.64 -8.57 7.62
C LEU A 159 -5.13 -8.74 7.74
N ASP A 160 -4.60 -9.84 7.22
CA ASP A 160 -3.17 -10.12 7.33
C ASP A 160 -2.36 -9.46 6.20
N GLY A 161 -3.01 -9.11 5.08
CA GLY A 161 -2.44 -8.22 4.06
C GLY A 161 -2.18 -6.83 4.61
N GLU A 162 -3.16 -6.28 5.34
CA GLU A 162 -3.01 -5.05 6.13
C GLU A 162 -1.87 -5.17 7.17
N ALA A 163 -1.78 -6.31 7.86
CA ALA A 163 -0.70 -6.56 8.82
C ALA A 163 0.68 -6.64 8.17
N CYS A 164 0.80 -7.11 6.92
CA CYS A 164 2.06 -7.08 6.16
C CYS A 164 2.50 -5.63 5.89
N ILE A 165 1.56 -4.75 5.52
CA ILE A 165 1.84 -3.33 5.32
C ILE A 165 2.21 -2.66 6.65
N ALA A 166 1.52 -2.99 7.74
CA ALA A 166 1.86 -2.52 9.08
C ALA A 166 3.29 -2.92 9.49
N ALA A 167 3.68 -4.17 9.20
CA ALA A 167 5.03 -4.67 9.45
C ALA A 167 6.08 -3.92 8.62
N TRP A 168 5.77 -3.64 7.34
CA TRP A 168 6.64 -2.84 6.48
C TRP A 168 6.80 -1.40 7.01
N LEU A 169 5.71 -0.74 7.44
CA LEU A 169 5.74 0.58 8.06
C LEU A 169 6.57 0.58 9.36
N ALA A 170 6.46 -0.46 10.18
CA ALA A 170 7.23 -0.61 11.42
C ALA A 170 8.74 -0.79 11.18
N ALA A 171 9.13 -1.26 10.00
CA ALA A 171 10.53 -1.40 9.59
C ALA A 171 11.13 -0.10 9.04
N GLN A 172 10.34 0.95 8.82
CA GLN A 172 10.81 2.25 8.33
C GLN A 172 11.32 3.13 9.48
N PRO A 173 12.18 4.14 9.20
CA PRO A 173 12.47 5.20 10.16
C PRO A 173 11.17 5.80 10.71
N THR A 174 11.11 6.01 12.03
CA THR A 174 9.87 6.44 12.71
C THR A 174 9.28 7.71 12.09
N SER A 175 10.13 8.65 11.68
CA SER A 175 9.73 9.90 11.05
C SER A 175 9.10 9.68 9.68
N LEU A 176 9.65 8.77 8.87
CA LEU A 176 9.08 8.39 7.58
C LEU A 176 7.75 7.62 7.75
N ALA A 177 7.71 6.68 8.70
CA ALA A 177 6.51 5.88 8.96
C ALA A 177 5.31 6.76 9.35
N ALA A 178 5.52 7.87 10.07
CA ALA A 178 4.46 8.83 10.40
C ALA A 178 3.82 9.42 9.14
N TRP A 179 4.63 9.88 8.18
CA TRP A 179 4.15 10.39 6.90
C TRP A 179 3.47 9.30 6.05
N LEU A 180 4.04 8.09 6.00
CA LEU A 180 3.50 7.01 5.17
C LEU A 180 2.14 6.49 5.66
N ARG A 181 1.83 6.58 6.95
CA ARG A 181 0.52 6.20 7.49
C ARG A 181 -0.63 7.02 6.90
N LEU A 182 -0.36 8.26 6.47
CA LEU A 182 -1.34 9.10 5.80
C LEU A 182 -1.72 8.61 4.39
N LYS A 183 -1.11 7.55 3.87
CA LYS A 183 -1.55 6.89 2.62
C LYS A 183 -2.81 6.04 2.79
N ALA A 184 -3.16 5.67 4.01
CA ALA A 184 -4.24 4.75 4.29
C ALA A 184 -5.35 5.42 5.10
N THR A 185 -6.59 4.98 4.92
CA THR A 185 -7.79 5.55 5.56
C THR A 185 -7.99 5.15 7.01
N ASP A 186 -7.44 4.00 7.40
CA ASP A 186 -7.77 3.30 8.64
C ASP A 186 -6.55 3.21 9.56
N GLU A 187 -6.44 4.17 10.46
CA GLU A 187 -5.43 4.24 11.51
C GLU A 187 -5.41 3.05 12.49
N PRO A 188 -6.55 2.42 12.88
CA PRO A 188 -6.51 1.32 13.86
C PRO A 188 -5.87 0.05 13.32
N VAL A 189 -5.78 -0.11 12.00
CA VAL A 189 -5.23 -1.29 11.34
C VAL A 189 -3.71 -1.38 11.52
N TYR A 190 -3.00 -0.25 11.42
CA TYR A 190 -1.53 -0.20 11.50
C TYR A 190 -0.99 -0.06 12.93
N SER A 191 -1.88 0.01 13.91
CA SER A 191 -1.56 0.11 15.34
C SER A 191 -1.69 -1.24 16.08
N ARG A 192 -2.06 -2.29 15.35
CA ARG A 192 -2.20 -3.65 15.90
C ARG A 192 -0.84 -4.24 16.30
N ALA A 193 -0.80 -4.98 17.40
CA ALA A 193 0.36 -5.77 17.77
C ALA A 193 0.64 -6.85 16.71
N LEU A 194 1.85 -6.82 16.14
CA LEU A 194 2.30 -7.74 15.09
C LEU A 194 3.08 -8.91 15.70
N SER A 195 2.88 -10.11 15.16
CA SER A 195 3.69 -11.27 15.53
C SER A 195 5.12 -11.12 15.01
N THR A 196 6.09 -11.79 15.65
CA THR A 196 7.48 -11.81 15.20
C THR A 196 7.61 -12.35 13.78
N ASP A 197 6.81 -13.35 13.40
CA ASP A 197 6.79 -13.91 12.04
C ASP A 197 6.36 -12.85 11.01
N LEU A 198 5.32 -12.06 11.32
CA LEU A 198 4.86 -10.97 10.45
C LEU A 198 5.89 -9.83 10.37
N LEU A 199 6.52 -9.45 11.48
CA LEU A 199 7.56 -8.42 11.48
C LEU A 199 8.75 -8.81 10.60
N GLN A 200 9.07 -10.10 10.49
CA GLN A 200 10.15 -10.60 9.64
C GLN A 200 9.74 -10.76 8.17
N ARG A 201 8.55 -11.31 7.89
CA ARG A 201 8.11 -11.64 6.52
C ARG A 201 7.37 -10.53 5.82
N GLY A 202 6.54 -9.77 6.54
CA GLY A 202 5.67 -8.73 5.99
C GLY A 202 6.42 -7.74 5.09
N PRO A 203 7.55 -7.15 5.53
CA PRO A 203 8.33 -6.26 4.68
C PRO A 203 8.83 -6.92 3.40
N ALA A 204 9.26 -8.19 3.47
CA ALA A 204 9.74 -8.92 2.29
C ALA A 204 8.60 -9.20 1.29
N ILE A 205 7.39 -9.52 1.78
CA ILE A 205 6.20 -9.67 0.95
C ILE A 205 5.86 -8.36 0.27
N VAL A 206 5.77 -7.25 1.01
CA VAL A 206 5.43 -5.93 0.45
C VAL A 206 6.43 -5.53 -0.64
N ARG A 207 7.74 -5.67 -0.39
CA ARG A 207 8.79 -5.39 -1.38
C ARG A 207 8.67 -6.24 -2.64
N ARG A 208 8.35 -7.53 -2.50
CA ARG A 208 8.21 -8.42 -3.64
C ARG A 208 6.97 -8.12 -4.47
N ILE A 209 5.90 -7.67 -3.82
CA ILE A 209 4.59 -7.46 -4.43
C ILE A 209 4.43 -6.07 -5.04
N ALA A 210 5.06 -5.05 -4.47
CA ALA A 210 4.91 -3.67 -4.92
C ALA A 210 5.11 -3.44 -6.43
N PRO A 211 6.10 -4.07 -7.11
CA PRO A 211 6.25 -3.93 -8.56
C PRO A 211 5.05 -4.45 -9.38
N HIS A 212 4.26 -5.36 -8.80
CA HIS A 212 3.16 -6.01 -9.50
C HIS A 212 1.83 -5.26 -9.33
N VAL A 213 1.66 -4.44 -8.29
CA VAL A 213 0.37 -3.81 -7.94
C VAL A 213 -0.15 -2.83 -9.00
N GLN A 214 0.73 -2.26 -9.83
CA GLN A 214 0.31 -1.46 -10.99
C GLN A 214 -0.52 -2.25 -12.00
N ALA A 215 -0.26 -3.56 -12.17
CA ALA A 215 -1.03 -4.41 -13.07
C ALA A 215 -2.44 -4.71 -12.55
N TYR A 216 -2.63 -4.74 -11.22
CA TYR A 216 -3.90 -5.09 -10.58
C TYR A 216 -4.83 -3.89 -10.35
N ALA A 217 -4.28 -2.70 -10.08
CA ALA A 217 -5.05 -1.49 -9.84
C ALA A 217 -5.87 -1.04 -11.07
N THR A 218 -5.44 -1.41 -12.28
CA THR A 218 -6.15 -1.08 -13.53
C THR A 218 -7.40 -1.94 -13.76
N VAL A 219 -7.43 -3.17 -13.24
CA VAL A 219 -8.51 -4.15 -13.48
C VAL A 219 -9.76 -3.81 -12.65
N ARG A 220 -9.60 -3.31 -11.43
CA ARG A 220 -10.71 -3.04 -10.49
C ARG A 220 -11.52 -1.76 -10.82
N LYS A 221 -11.05 -0.91 -11.73
CA LYS A 221 -11.84 0.23 -12.26
C LYS A 221 -12.78 -0.19 -13.41
N ALA A 222 -12.66 -1.41 -13.93
CA ALA A 222 -13.42 -1.91 -15.07
C ALA A 222 -14.51 -2.94 -14.69
N SER A 223 -14.74 -3.17 -13.40
CA SER A 223 -15.79 -4.05 -12.85
C SER A 223 -16.68 -3.25 -11.91
#